data_AF-A0A9W4XBG8-F1
#
_entry.id   AF-A0A9W4XBG8-F1
#
_cell.length_a   1.000
_cell.length_b   1.000
_cell.length_c   1.000
_cell.angle_alpha   90.00
_cell.angle_beta   90.00
_cell.angle_gamma   90.00
#
_symmetry.space_group_name_H-M   'P 1'
#
loop_
_entity.id
_entity.type
_entity.pdbx_description
1 polymer ?
#
loop_
_entity_poly.entity_id
_entity_poly.type
_entity_poly.pdbx_seq_one_letter_code
_entity_poly.pdbx_strand_id
1 'polypeptide(L)'
;TLREAGNKKWDFNEFIVMGTWRPKKKNLCNNHFMKCMRERNERIPDPGEQFSYIVVKGPRLHDEKGRLIPYRVGDYMVYPSNIGKEQNMKIDINYYLGTTVAICARFINENDSYQTHPSHKIMQIKDPDVRERRSTNTLRTRL
;
A
#
# COMPACT_ATOMS: atom_id res chain seq x y z
N THR A 1 -18.18 1.50 -6.56
CA THR A 1 -17.93 1.40 -5.10
C THR A 1 -16.70 0.54 -4.80
N LEU A 2 -16.06 0.63 -3.61
CA LEU A 2 -14.93 -0.24 -3.23
C LEU A 2 -15.27 -1.75 -3.33
N ARG A 3 -16.54 -2.08 -3.08
CA ARG A 3 -17.08 -3.43 -3.24
C ARG A 3 -17.06 -3.92 -4.69
N GLU A 4 -17.39 -3.06 -5.66
CA GLU A 4 -17.27 -3.37 -7.09
C GLU A 4 -15.81 -3.50 -7.53
N ALA A 5 -14.93 -2.63 -7.03
CA ALA A 5 -13.49 -2.71 -7.31
C ALA A 5 -12.88 -4.03 -6.82
N GLY A 6 -13.36 -4.58 -5.71
CA GLY A 6 -12.93 -5.90 -5.21
C GLY A 6 -13.37 -7.08 -6.09
N ASN A 7 -14.43 -6.92 -6.88
CA ASN A 7 -15.04 -7.97 -7.71
C ASN A 7 -14.70 -7.83 -9.20
N LYS A 8 -14.10 -6.71 -9.61
CA LYS A 8 -13.64 -6.49 -10.98
C LYS A 8 -12.41 -7.36 -11.30
N LYS A 9 -12.39 -7.94 -12.50
CA LYS A 9 -11.16 -8.52 -13.06
C LYS A 9 -10.28 -7.36 -13.55
N TRP A 10 -9.18 -7.11 -12.84
CA TRP A 10 -8.22 -6.07 -13.18
C TRP A 10 -7.23 -6.57 -14.23
N ASP A 11 -6.81 -5.68 -15.13
CA ASP A 11 -5.63 -5.93 -15.95
C ASP A 11 -4.38 -5.65 -15.10
N PHE A 12 -3.50 -6.63 -14.98
CA PHE A 12 -2.27 -6.50 -14.21
C PHE A 12 -1.32 -5.43 -14.76
N ASN A 13 -1.40 -5.14 -16.07
CA ASN A 13 -0.56 -4.11 -16.70
C ASN A 13 -0.80 -2.72 -16.11
N GLU A 14 -2.01 -2.45 -15.62
CA GLU A 14 -2.37 -1.18 -14.96
C GLU A 14 -1.67 -1.00 -13.59
N PHE A 15 -1.08 -2.07 -13.04
CA PHE A 15 -0.51 -2.11 -11.69
C PHE A 15 1.01 -2.32 -11.66
N ILE A 16 1.66 -2.29 -12.83
CA ILE A 16 3.12 -2.44 -12.92
C ILE A 16 3.79 -1.25 -12.24
N VAL A 17 4.65 -1.56 -11.25
CA VAL A 17 5.49 -0.60 -10.55
C VAL A 17 6.94 -0.85 -10.92
N MET A 18 7.69 0.24 -11.05
CA MET A 18 9.14 0.19 -11.30
C MET A 18 9.90 0.34 -10.00
N GLY A 19 10.84 -0.58 -9.77
CA GLY A 19 11.82 -0.53 -8.70
C GLY A 19 13.23 -0.39 -9.26
N THR A 20 14.16 0.03 -8.40
CA THR A 20 15.59 -0.09 -8.66
C THR A 20 16.21 -0.88 -7.53
N TRP A 21 16.97 -1.92 -7.85
CA TRP A 21 17.59 -2.72 -6.80
C TRP A 21 18.90 -2.08 -6.34
N ARG A 22 19.04 -1.85 -5.03
CA ARG A 22 20.24 -1.27 -4.43
C ARG A 22 20.57 -2.06 -3.17
N PRO A 23 21.32 -3.18 -3.26
CA PRO A 23 21.50 -4.13 -2.15
C PRO A 23 22.14 -3.49 -0.91
N LYS A 24 23.02 -2.49 -1.12
CA LYS A 24 23.68 -1.76 -0.03
C LYS A 24 22.75 -0.79 0.71
N LYS A 25 21.58 -0.45 0.16
CA LYS A 25 20.58 0.39 0.86
C LYS A 25 19.68 -0.48 1.73
N LYS A 26 19.22 0.07 2.85
CA LYS A 26 18.26 -0.56 3.77
C LYS A 26 16.82 -0.56 3.24
N ASN A 27 16.61 -0.86 1.96
CA ASN A 27 15.26 -1.10 1.44
C ASN A 27 14.87 -2.55 1.75
N LEU A 28 14.25 -2.74 2.92
CA LEU A 28 13.87 -4.07 3.41
C LEU A 28 12.94 -4.80 2.43
N CYS A 29 12.01 -4.09 1.78
CA CYS A 29 11.06 -4.69 0.85
C CYS A 29 11.76 -5.24 -0.40
N ASN A 30 12.53 -4.41 -1.11
CA ASN A 30 13.21 -4.84 -2.33
C ASN A 30 14.28 -5.89 -2.04
N ASN A 31 15.03 -5.76 -0.94
CA ASN A 31 16.06 -6.74 -0.59
C ASN A 31 15.44 -8.10 -0.23
N HIS A 32 14.30 -8.10 0.47
CA HIS A 32 13.56 -9.33 0.77
C HIS A 32 12.98 -9.96 -0.50
N PHE A 33 12.37 -9.16 -1.38
CA PHE A 33 11.88 -9.62 -2.67
C PHE A 33 12.99 -10.28 -3.51
N MET A 34 14.18 -9.67 -3.59
CA MET A 34 15.32 -10.26 -4.30
C MET A 34 15.83 -11.55 -3.65
N LYS A 35 15.75 -11.65 -2.31
CA LYS A 35 16.05 -12.90 -1.60
C LYS A 35 15.07 -14.00 -2.02
N CYS A 36 13.77 -13.71 -2.05
CA CYS A 36 12.76 -14.67 -2.51
C CYS A 36 12.96 -15.08 -3.97
N MET A 37 13.32 -14.14 -4.86
CA MET A 37 13.60 -14.46 -6.27
C MET A 37 14.83 -15.36 -6.41
N ARG A 38 15.87 -15.13 -5.61
CA ARG A 38 17.04 -16.01 -5.54
C ARG A 38 16.66 -17.43 -5.13
N GLU A 39 15.84 -17.57 -4.09
CA GLU A 39 15.38 -18.88 -3.58
C GLU A 39 14.55 -19.65 -4.60
N ARG A 40 13.83 -18.94 -5.49
CA ARG A 40 13.06 -19.52 -6.60
C ARG A 40 13.87 -19.73 -7.88
N ASN A 41 15.18 -19.47 -7.85
CA ASN A 41 16.07 -19.53 -9.01
C ASN A 41 15.60 -18.63 -10.18
N GLU A 42 15.01 -17.48 -9.86
CA GLU A 42 14.58 -16.46 -10.81
C GLU A 42 15.69 -15.42 -11.04
N ARG A 43 15.64 -14.70 -12.17
CA ARG A 43 16.60 -13.63 -12.47
C ARG A 43 16.55 -12.55 -11.38
N ILE A 44 17.73 -12.20 -10.87
CA ILE A 44 17.93 -11.03 -10.01
C ILE A 44 18.52 -9.91 -10.89
N PRO A 45 17.97 -8.69 -10.87
CA PRO A 45 18.57 -7.56 -11.55
C PRO A 45 19.96 -7.25 -10.97
N ASP A 46 20.83 -6.62 -11.75
CA ASP A 46 22.10 -6.11 -11.27
C ASP A 46 21.91 -4.95 -10.27
N PRO A 47 22.87 -4.70 -9.36
CA PRO A 47 22.82 -3.53 -8.49
C PRO A 47 22.73 -2.23 -9.30
N GLY A 48 21.63 -1.49 -9.14
CA GLY A 48 21.33 -0.27 -9.88
C GLY A 48 20.42 -0.48 -11.09
N GLU A 49 20.19 -1.72 -11.52
CA GLU A 49 19.25 -2.04 -12.60
C GLU A 49 17.81 -1.84 -12.11
N GLN A 50 16.97 -1.39 -13.05
CA GLN A 50 15.53 -1.27 -12.85
C GLN A 50 14.84 -2.62 -13.05
N PHE A 51 13.79 -2.87 -12.29
CA PHE A 51 12.95 -4.04 -12.44
C PHE A 51 11.49 -3.65 -12.29
N SER A 52 10.60 -4.36 -12.97
CA SER A 52 9.16 -4.20 -12.82
C SER A 52 8.62 -5.22 -11.83
N TYR A 53 7.59 -4.84 -11.07
CA TYR A 53 6.88 -5.75 -10.18
C TYR A 53 5.42 -5.34 -10.05
N ILE A 54 4.59 -6.28 -9.63
CA ILE A 54 3.24 -6.03 -9.14
C ILE A 54 3.09 -6.60 -7.73
N VAL A 55 2.09 -6.15 -6.98
CA VAL A 55 1.75 -6.71 -5.66
C VAL A 55 0.44 -7.47 -5.73
N VAL A 56 0.48 -8.76 -5.39
CA VAL A 56 -0.69 -9.65 -5.40
C VAL A 56 -1.20 -9.91 -3.99
N LYS A 57 -2.44 -10.37 -3.86
CA LYS A 57 -2.97 -10.92 -2.63
C LYS A 57 -2.37 -12.31 -2.42
N GLY A 58 -1.99 -12.60 -1.19
CA GLY A 58 -1.65 -13.95 -0.77
C GLY A 58 -2.14 -14.25 0.64
N PRO A 59 -2.01 -15.50 1.08
CA PRO A 59 -2.43 -15.91 2.40
C PRO A 59 -1.61 -15.21 3.50
N ARG A 60 -2.25 -15.00 4.65
CA ARG A 60 -1.56 -14.59 5.87
C ARG A 60 -0.90 -15.82 6.50
N LEU A 61 0.43 -15.83 6.48
CA LEU A 61 1.22 -16.97 6.96
C LEU A 61 1.33 -16.96 8.49
N HIS A 62 1.45 -18.14 9.08
CA HIS A 62 1.71 -18.33 10.50
C HIS A 62 3.04 -19.05 10.67
N ASP A 63 3.75 -18.76 11.76
CA ASP A 63 4.95 -19.50 12.12
C ASP A 63 4.61 -20.88 12.71
N GLU A 64 5.62 -21.68 13.00
CA GLU A 64 5.48 -23.03 13.58
C GLU A 64 4.73 -23.05 14.92
N LYS A 65 4.65 -21.90 15.61
CA LYS A 65 3.93 -21.73 16.89
C LYS A 65 2.51 -21.19 16.68
N GLY A 66 2.05 -21.10 15.44
CA GLY A 66 0.73 -20.57 15.08
C GLY A 66 0.62 -19.05 15.21
N ARG A 67 1.73 -18.32 15.33
CA ARG A 67 1.70 -16.85 15.42
C ARG A 67 1.67 -16.23 14.03
N LEU A 68 0.83 -15.21 13.86
CA LEU A 68 0.72 -14.49 12.60
C LEU A 68 2.05 -13.84 12.23
N ILE A 69 2.59 -14.19 11.06
CA ILE A 69 3.81 -13.58 10.54
C ILE A 69 3.48 -12.16 10.09
N PRO A 70 4.30 -11.14 10.44
CA PRO A 70 4.12 -9.79 9.95
C PRO A 70 4.06 -9.76 8.42
N TYR A 71 3.03 -9.12 7.88
CA TYR A 71 2.88 -8.97 6.43
C TYR A 71 4.00 -8.09 5.88
N ARG A 72 4.77 -8.61 4.94
CA ARG A 72 5.82 -7.88 4.24
C ARG A 72 5.44 -7.85 2.76
N VAL A 73 5.33 -6.65 2.20
CA VAL A 73 4.99 -6.47 0.77
C VAL A 73 5.91 -7.29 -0.14
N GLY A 74 7.20 -7.41 0.20
CA GLY A 74 8.17 -8.18 -0.56
C GLY A 74 7.85 -9.67 -0.71
N ASP A 75 7.05 -10.27 0.19
CA ASP A 75 6.58 -11.66 0.08
C ASP A 75 5.53 -11.82 -1.04
N TYR A 76 4.83 -10.74 -1.37
CA TYR A 76 3.71 -10.70 -2.30
C TYR A 76 4.00 -9.92 -3.58
N MET A 77 5.24 -9.43 -3.73
CA MET A 77 5.73 -8.88 -4.99
C MET A 77 5.95 -10.04 -5.97
N VAL A 78 5.59 -9.84 -7.22
CA VAL A 78 5.87 -10.80 -8.31
C VAL A 78 6.30 -10.06 -9.58
N TYR A 79 7.13 -10.72 -10.39
CA TYR A 79 7.46 -10.22 -11.72
C TYR A 79 6.23 -10.29 -12.64
N PRO A 80 5.99 -9.30 -13.50
CA PRO A 80 4.85 -9.34 -14.43
C PRO A 80 4.85 -10.57 -15.35
N SER A 81 6.03 -11.08 -15.71
CA SER A 81 6.20 -12.30 -16.49
C SER A 81 5.73 -13.59 -15.78
N ASN A 82 5.59 -13.56 -14.46
CA ASN A 82 5.21 -14.74 -13.66
C ASN A 82 3.71 -14.83 -13.36
N ILE A 83 2.93 -13.81 -13.74
CA ILE A 83 1.49 -13.72 -13.47
C ILE A 83 0.71 -14.89 -14.09
N GLY A 84 1.13 -15.36 -15.27
CA GLY A 84 0.49 -16.49 -15.96
C GLY A 84 0.90 -17.87 -15.45
N LYS A 85 1.93 -17.97 -14.60
CA LYS A 85 2.49 -19.25 -14.13
C LYS A 85 1.74 -19.81 -12.92
N GLU A 86 1.18 -18.96 -12.06
CA GLU A 86 0.43 -19.40 -10.87
C GLU A 86 -1.07 -19.12 -11.07
N GLN A 87 -1.88 -20.17 -10.99
CA GLN A 87 -3.33 -20.04 -11.07
C GLN A 87 -3.86 -19.25 -9.87
N ASN A 88 -4.82 -18.35 -10.10
CA ASN A 88 -5.55 -17.58 -9.09
C ASN A 88 -4.82 -16.41 -8.40
N MET A 89 -3.74 -15.87 -8.99
CA MET A 89 -3.21 -14.58 -8.54
C MET A 89 -4.28 -13.48 -8.66
N LYS A 90 -4.42 -12.66 -7.62
CA LYS A 90 -5.32 -11.48 -7.60
C LYS A 90 -4.53 -10.26 -7.17
N ILE A 91 -4.75 -9.10 -7.78
CA ILE A 91 -4.12 -7.85 -7.36
C ILE A 91 -4.51 -7.50 -5.92
N ASP A 92 -3.54 -7.06 -5.11
CA ASP A 92 -3.82 -6.44 -3.81
C ASP A 92 -4.16 -4.96 -3.98
N ILE A 93 -5.42 -4.68 -4.31
CA ILE A 93 -5.91 -3.31 -4.53
C ILE A 93 -5.65 -2.38 -3.33
N ASN A 94 -5.59 -2.92 -2.10
CA ASN A 94 -5.39 -2.11 -0.90
C ASN A 94 -3.97 -1.53 -0.84
N TYR A 95 -2.98 -2.25 -1.35
CA TYR A 95 -1.59 -1.77 -1.44
C TYR A 95 -1.51 -0.48 -2.26
N TYR A 96 -2.19 -0.45 -3.42
CA TYR A 96 -2.19 0.70 -4.32
C TYR A 96 -3.09 1.83 -3.84
N LEU A 97 -4.21 1.50 -3.18
CA LEU A 97 -5.16 2.49 -2.68
C LEU A 97 -4.55 3.38 -1.60
N GLY A 98 -3.60 2.87 -0.79
CA GLY A 98 -2.97 3.66 0.28
C GLY A 98 -2.31 4.95 -0.23
N THR A 99 -1.57 4.87 -1.33
CA THR A 99 -0.95 6.05 -1.96
C THR A 99 -2.00 7.00 -2.52
N THR A 100 -3.04 6.46 -3.18
CA THR A 100 -4.12 7.26 -3.74
C THR A 100 -4.88 8.04 -2.67
N VAL A 101 -5.20 7.40 -1.53
CA VAL A 101 -5.86 8.06 -0.39
C VAL A 101 -5.00 9.20 0.14
N ALA A 102 -3.69 9.01 0.28
CA ALA A 102 -2.78 10.06 0.72
C ALA A 102 -2.75 11.26 -0.26
N ILE A 103 -2.82 11.00 -1.57
CA ILE A 103 -2.92 12.04 -2.60
C ILE A 103 -4.26 12.78 -2.49
N CYS A 104 -5.38 12.07 -2.40
CA CYS A 104 -6.71 12.66 -2.27
C CYS A 104 -6.83 13.52 -1.00
N ALA A 105 -6.25 13.07 0.12
CA ALA A 105 -6.26 13.82 1.37
C ALA A 105 -5.60 15.21 1.23
N ARG A 106 -4.52 15.32 0.44
CA ARG A 106 -3.88 16.62 0.17
C ARG A 106 -4.82 17.58 -0.55
N PHE A 107 -5.48 17.11 -1.61
CA PHE A 107 -6.44 17.93 -2.36
C PHE A 107 -7.61 18.42 -1.50
N ILE A 108 -8.12 17.58 -0.59
CA ILE A 108 -9.19 17.97 0.32
C ILE A 108 -8.70 19.02 1.32
N ASN A 109 -7.52 18.80 1.90
CA ASN A 109 -6.97 19.70 2.91
C ASN A 109 -6.57 21.08 2.33
N GLU A 110 -6.11 21.12 1.09
CA GLU A 110 -5.70 22.36 0.40
C GLU A 110 -6.89 23.15 -0.17
N ASN A 111 -8.07 22.54 -0.26
CA ASN A 111 -9.25 23.20 -0.82
C ASN A 111 -10.04 23.91 0.29
N ASP A 112 -10.10 25.23 0.20
CA ASP A 112 -10.78 26.11 1.16
C ASP A 112 -12.27 25.76 1.38
N SER A 113 -12.93 25.15 0.39
CA SER A 113 -14.34 24.72 0.54
C SER A 113 -14.53 23.62 1.59
N TYR A 114 -13.47 22.87 1.91
CA TYR A 114 -13.47 21.86 2.96
C TYR A 114 -12.78 22.33 4.26
N GLN A 115 -12.22 23.54 4.28
CA GLN A 115 -11.65 24.11 5.50
C GLN A 115 -12.76 24.54 6.46
N THR A 116 -12.60 24.21 7.74
CA THR A 116 -13.52 24.69 8.78
C THR A 116 -13.39 26.20 8.94
N HIS A 117 -14.51 26.92 8.87
CA HIS A 117 -14.54 28.35 9.12
C HIS A 117 -13.90 28.69 10.48
N PRO A 118 -13.06 29.74 10.61
CA PRO A 118 -12.36 30.05 11.85
C PRO A 118 -13.26 30.22 13.08
N SER A 119 -14.53 30.58 12.87
CA SER A 119 -15.52 30.73 13.94
C SER A 119 -16.07 29.39 14.47
N HIS A 120 -15.78 28.25 13.84
CA HIS A 120 -16.24 26.95 14.32
C HIS A 120 -15.70 26.66 15.72
N LYS A 121 -16.55 26.15 16.62
CA LYS A 121 -16.20 25.84 18.03
C LYS A 121 -14.94 24.96 18.17
N ILE A 122 -14.64 24.15 17.16
CA ILE A 122 -13.45 23.29 17.11
C ILE A 122 -12.19 24.11 16.79
N MET A 123 -12.26 25.04 15.85
CA MET A 123 -11.14 25.93 15.48
C MET A 123 -10.72 26.86 16.62
N GLN A 124 -11.64 27.21 17.52
CA GLN A 124 -11.38 28.07 18.68
C GLN A 124 -10.64 27.36 19.83
N ILE A 125 -10.44 26.04 19.74
CA ILE A 125 -9.69 25.27 20.73
C ILE A 125 -8.20 25.56 20.53
N LYS A 126 -7.59 26.18 21.55
CA LYS A 126 -6.17 26.55 21.55
C LYS A 126 -5.23 25.35 21.65
N ASP A 127 -5.64 24.34 22.41
CA ASP A 127 -4.88 23.10 22.56
C ASP A 127 -5.02 22.23 21.30
N PRO A 128 -3.94 21.96 20.56
CA PRO A 128 -3.99 21.23 19.31
C PRO A 128 -4.40 19.76 19.48
N ASP A 129 -3.99 19.09 20.56
CA ASP A 129 -4.33 17.69 20.83
C ASP A 129 -5.81 17.55 21.16
N VAL A 130 -6.35 18.48 21.94
CA VAL A 130 -7.80 18.52 22.25
C VAL A 130 -8.62 18.84 21.00
N ARG A 131 -8.11 19.74 20.14
CA ARG A 131 -8.75 20.07 18.86
C ARG A 131 -8.79 18.86 17.92
N GLU A 132 -7.69 18.12 17.80
CA GLU A 132 -7.61 16.92 16.96
C GLU A 132 -8.56 15.82 17.45
N ARG A 133 -8.58 15.55 18.77
CA ARG A 133 -9.50 14.57 19.38
C ARG A 133 -10.98 14.92 19.17
N ARG A 134 -11.35 16.20 19.23
CA ARG A 134 -12.74 16.63 18.97
C ARG A 134 -13.10 16.58 17.49
N SER A 135 -12.17 16.90 16.60
CA SER A 135 -12.38 16.82 15.15
C SER A 135 -12.63 15.39 14.71
N THR A 136 -11.82 14.45 15.18
CA THR A 136 -11.93 13.01 14.89
C THR A 136 -13.22 12.38 15.43
N ASN A 137 -13.66 12.75 16.64
CA ASN A 137 -14.93 12.26 17.19
C ASN A 137 -16.16 12.80 16.44
N THR A 138 -16.11 14.05 15.96
CA THR A 138 -17.22 14.67 15.21
C THR A 138 -17.39 14.04 13.83
N LEU A 139 -16.27 13.68 13.16
CA LEU A 139 -16.30 12.95 11.89
C LEU A 139 -16.84 11.53 12.05
N ARG A 140 -16.54 10.85 13.16
CA ARG A 140 -17.06 9.50 13.48
C ARG A 140 -18.56 9.44 13.73
N THR A 141 -19.20 10.54 14.13
CA THR A 141 -20.66 10.58 14.41
C THR A 141 -21.50 10.96 13.19
N ARG A 142 -20.86 11.34 12.07
CA ARG A 142 -21.52 11.79 10.83
C ARG A 142 -21.42 10.81 9.66
N LEU A 143 -20.75 9.66 9.86
CA LEU A 143 -20.69 8.52 8.94
C LEU A 143 -21.51 7.37 9.52
#